data_AF-A0A7S4T8K1-F1
#
_entry.id   AF-A0A7S4T8K1-F1
#
_cell.length_a   1.000
_cell.length_b   1.000
_cell.length_c   1.000
_cell.angle_alpha   90.00
_cell.angle_beta   90.00
_cell.angle_gamma   90.00
#
_symmetry.space_group_name_H-M   'P 1'
#
loop_
_entity.id
_entity.type
_entity.pdbx_description
1 polymer ?
#
loop_
_entity_poly.entity_id
_entity_poly.type
_entity_poly.pdbx_seq_one_letter_code
_entity_poly.pdbx_strand_id
1 'polypeptide(L)'
;MDRSMKLSCLDELKALKAMFFYKKAIYHLAALEFAEAAVAYEASQQIYKAAGRRSLGPSMAMKAAQCYIISDKPGSKENIERMVAEVTTYKEMDKSNWGSPDRQSFREHSEYEDLFGGNNGDDSVLQKQKASWSILKIAAGMTIVQRCTIWMSPEEALTFAKMIDEMGFESNPDDALLAHASIALMHSHQHSIGLGIARCKKALKLSSQVGEPTRKFGTIQMLHNLAGHFYVLKGKIQLAQDSLASAELNVTKDVVLHHYLSFKNSQLRSKIKTTIEEEFEKLYVPAGKVAVITIESQDSSRFNVGWDWFLQDRDIDFNVRFKPKGGKYQRDIVKKK
;
A
#
# COMPACT_ATOMS: atom_id res chain seq x y z
N MET A 1 21.45 -44.63 10.85
CA MET A 1 22.04 -43.36 11.35
C MET A 1 21.00 -42.24 11.51
N ASP A 2 19.82 -42.29 10.87
CA ASP A 2 18.77 -41.26 11.04
C ASP A 2 17.95 -41.32 12.34
N ARG A 3 18.06 -42.39 13.14
CA ARG A 3 17.30 -42.51 14.40
C ARG A 3 18.01 -41.90 15.62
N SER A 4 19.30 -41.54 15.52
CA SER A 4 20.10 -41.07 16.66
C SER A 4 20.36 -39.57 16.68
N MET A 5 20.04 -38.86 15.60
CA MET A 5 20.19 -37.40 15.55
C MET A 5 18.80 -36.77 15.53
N LYS A 6 18.30 -36.40 16.71
CA LYS A 6 17.16 -35.48 16.88
C LYS A 6 17.55 -34.09 16.34
N LEU A 7 17.76 -33.98 15.04
CA LEU A 7 18.15 -32.73 14.41
C LEU A 7 16.89 -31.91 14.15
N SER A 8 16.81 -30.75 14.78
CA SER A 8 15.88 -29.67 14.38
C SER A 8 16.03 -29.29 12.90
N CYS A 9 17.15 -29.68 12.26
CA CYS A 9 17.47 -29.35 10.88
C CYS A 9 16.46 -29.90 9.86
N LEU A 10 15.80 -31.05 10.10
CA LEU A 10 14.85 -31.61 9.12
C LEU A 10 13.58 -30.76 8.99
N ASP A 11 13.10 -30.18 10.09
CA ASP A 11 11.96 -29.27 10.08
C ASP A 11 12.36 -27.87 9.60
N GLU A 12 13.57 -27.42 9.92
CA GLU A 12 14.15 -26.20 9.34
C GLU A 12 14.28 -26.30 7.82
N LEU A 13 14.71 -27.45 7.28
CA LEU A 13 14.78 -27.71 5.84
C LEU A 13 13.39 -27.67 5.17
N LYS A 14 12.34 -28.20 5.83
CA LYS A 14 10.96 -28.11 5.31
C LYS A 14 10.44 -26.68 5.31
N ALA A 15 10.67 -25.93 6.39
CA ALA A 15 10.27 -24.52 6.48
C ALA A 15 10.98 -23.67 5.41
N LEU A 16 12.28 -23.86 5.22
CA LEU A 16 13.06 -23.20 4.17
C LEU A 16 12.54 -23.56 2.77
N LYS A 17 12.24 -24.84 2.52
CA LYS A 17 11.69 -25.30 1.23
C LYS A 17 10.33 -24.65 0.95
N ALA A 18 9.43 -24.59 1.93
CA ALA A 18 8.16 -23.91 1.74
C ALA A 18 8.34 -22.42 1.46
N MET A 19 9.18 -21.73 2.24
CA MET A 19 9.49 -20.32 1.99
C MET A 19 10.10 -20.08 0.60
N PHE A 20 10.94 -20.99 0.12
CA PHE A 20 11.46 -20.96 -1.23
C PHE A 20 10.34 -21.02 -2.28
N PHE A 21 9.39 -21.96 -2.16
CA PHE A 21 8.25 -22.04 -3.07
C PHE A 21 7.32 -20.83 -2.97
N TYR A 22 7.07 -20.32 -1.76
CA TYR A 22 6.31 -19.08 -1.58
C TYR A 22 6.97 -17.90 -2.28
N LYS A 23 8.30 -17.75 -2.16
CA LYS A 23 9.05 -16.70 -2.85
C LYS A 23 9.07 -16.92 -4.36
N LYS A 24 9.21 -18.16 -4.82
CA LYS A 24 9.10 -18.54 -6.23
C LYS A 24 7.75 -18.12 -6.81
N ALA A 25 6.65 -18.38 -6.09
CA ALA A 25 5.32 -17.93 -6.49
C ALA A 25 5.24 -16.41 -6.64
N ILE A 26 5.87 -15.67 -5.72
CA ILE A 26 5.92 -14.21 -5.79
C ILE A 26 6.73 -13.70 -7.00
N TYR A 27 7.83 -14.37 -7.36
CA TYR A 27 8.59 -14.02 -8.57
C TYR A 27 7.79 -14.32 -9.84
N HIS A 28 7.09 -15.46 -9.90
CA HIS A 28 6.18 -15.76 -11.00
C HIS A 28 5.05 -14.73 -11.13
N LEU A 29 4.49 -14.25 -10.00
CA LEU A 29 3.54 -13.14 -10.05
C LEU A 29 4.16 -11.86 -10.64
N ALA A 30 5.39 -11.52 -10.27
CA ALA A 30 6.07 -10.35 -10.85
C ALA A 30 6.29 -10.52 -12.37
N ALA A 31 6.52 -11.74 -12.83
CA ALA A 31 6.63 -12.09 -14.25
C ALA A 31 5.29 -12.30 -14.97
N LEU A 32 4.15 -12.13 -14.27
CA LEU A 32 2.79 -12.42 -14.77
C LEU A 32 2.57 -13.89 -15.20
N GLU A 33 3.38 -14.81 -14.69
CA GLU A 33 3.30 -16.25 -14.91
C GLU A 33 2.31 -16.89 -13.90
N PHE A 34 1.01 -16.60 -14.06
CA PHE A 34 0.01 -16.94 -13.05
C PHE A 34 -0.11 -18.45 -12.78
N ALA A 35 -0.03 -19.30 -13.81
CA ALA A 35 -0.10 -20.75 -13.59
C ALA A 35 1.08 -21.27 -12.75
N GLU A 36 2.28 -20.80 -13.05
CA GLU A 36 3.52 -21.15 -12.36
C GLU A 36 3.48 -20.62 -10.92
N ALA A 37 2.91 -19.44 -10.71
CA ALA A 37 2.62 -18.90 -9.39
C ALA A 37 1.65 -19.78 -8.60
N ALA A 38 0.57 -20.27 -9.25
CA ALA A 38 -0.42 -21.13 -8.62
C ALA A 38 0.21 -22.44 -8.11
N VAL A 39 0.96 -23.11 -8.98
CA VAL A 39 1.68 -24.36 -8.66
C VAL A 39 2.67 -24.13 -7.51
N ALA A 40 3.39 -23.01 -7.51
CA ALA A 40 4.34 -22.69 -6.46
C ALA A 40 3.67 -22.37 -5.11
N TYR A 41 2.54 -21.65 -5.10
CA TYR A 41 1.76 -21.44 -3.86
C TYR A 41 1.24 -22.74 -3.29
N GLU A 42 0.69 -23.60 -4.15
CA GLU A 42 0.20 -24.91 -3.76
C GLU A 42 1.32 -25.77 -3.18
N ALA A 43 2.48 -25.85 -3.86
CA ALA A 43 3.63 -26.60 -3.35
C ALA A 43 4.07 -26.10 -1.97
N SER A 44 4.11 -24.77 -1.76
CA SER A 44 4.40 -24.19 -0.46
C SER A 44 3.36 -24.57 0.60
N GLN A 45 2.07 -24.52 0.25
CA GLN A 45 0.97 -24.89 1.15
C GLN A 45 1.03 -26.36 1.57
N GLN A 46 1.28 -27.27 0.63
CA GLN A 46 1.38 -28.70 0.90
C GLN A 46 2.56 -29.01 1.83
N ILE A 47 3.70 -28.35 1.65
CA ILE A 47 4.84 -28.50 2.57
C ILE A 47 4.49 -27.99 3.98
N TYR A 48 3.80 -26.84 4.10
CA TYR A 48 3.32 -26.33 5.39
C TYR A 48 2.37 -27.33 6.07
N LYS A 49 1.38 -27.84 5.31
CA LYS A 49 0.39 -28.81 5.78
C LYS A 49 1.06 -30.10 6.26
N ALA A 50 1.99 -30.65 5.48
CA ALA A 50 2.75 -31.86 5.83
C ALA A 50 3.65 -31.67 7.06
N ALA A 51 4.10 -30.44 7.34
CA ALA A 51 4.83 -30.09 8.56
C ALA A 51 3.92 -29.80 9.77
N GLY A 52 2.60 -30.03 9.66
CA GLY A 52 1.63 -29.74 10.72
C GLY A 52 1.41 -28.24 10.98
N ARG A 53 1.91 -27.36 10.10
CA ARG A 53 1.73 -25.92 10.21
C ARG A 53 0.40 -25.53 9.57
N ARG A 54 -0.41 -24.77 10.32
CA ARG A 54 -1.74 -24.33 9.88
C ARG A 54 -1.76 -22.88 9.38
N SER A 55 -0.91 -22.02 9.94
CA SER A 55 -0.84 -20.60 9.55
C SER A 55 -0.34 -20.44 8.11
N LEU A 56 -0.85 -19.44 7.39
CA LEU A 56 -0.57 -19.17 5.96
C LEU A 56 -1.11 -20.21 4.97
N GLY A 57 -1.56 -21.38 5.43
CA GLY A 57 -2.18 -22.41 4.60
C GLY A 57 -3.38 -21.87 3.80
N PRO A 58 -4.40 -21.28 4.45
CA PRO A 58 -5.52 -20.63 3.77
C PRO A 58 -5.08 -19.58 2.76
N SER A 59 -4.11 -18.74 3.13
CA SER A 59 -3.62 -17.67 2.26
C SER A 59 -2.95 -18.17 1.00
N MET A 60 -2.14 -19.23 1.10
CA MET A 60 -1.51 -19.84 -0.05
C MET A 60 -2.53 -20.58 -0.94
N ALA A 61 -3.48 -21.31 -0.35
CA ALA A 61 -4.53 -21.99 -1.09
C ALA A 61 -5.42 -21.01 -1.88
N MET A 62 -5.90 -19.94 -1.24
CA MET A 62 -6.72 -18.93 -1.90
C MET A 62 -5.97 -18.21 -3.02
N LYS A 63 -4.68 -17.88 -2.82
CA LYS A 63 -3.84 -17.29 -3.87
C LYS A 63 -3.61 -18.25 -5.03
N ALA A 64 -3.41 -19.54 -4.76
CA ALA A 64 -3.29 -20.55 -5.80
C ALA A 64 -4.56 -20.65 -6.64
N ALA A 65 -5.74 -20.71 -6.00
CA ALA A 65 -7.03 -20.70 -6.70
C ALA A 65 -7.20 -19.47 -7.61
N GLN A 66 -6.95 -18.27 -7.09
CA GLN A 66 -7.02 -17.02 -7.87
C GLN A 66 -6.07 -17.04 -9.08
N CYS A 67 -4.86 -17.55 -8.90
CA CYS A 67 -3.88 -17.67 -9.98
C CYS A 67 -4.32 -18.69 -11.05
N TYR A 68 -4.88 -19.83 -10.65
CA TYR A 68 -5.44 -20.80 -11.58
C TYR A 68 -6.59 -20.21 -12.38
N ILE A 69 -7.51 -19.45 -11.73
CA ILE A 69 -8.61 -18.74 -12.40
C ILE A 69 -8.10 -17.82 -13.51
N ILE A 70 -7.04 -17.04 -13.22
CA ILE A 70 -6.48 -16.08 -14.19
C ILE A 70 -5.75 -16.78 -15.34
N SER A 71 -5.10 -17.91 -15.06
CA SER A 71 -4.20 -18.56 -16.03
C SER A 71 -4.88 -19.26 -17.21
N ASP A 72 -6.16 -19.62 -17.06
CA ASP A 72 -6.97 -20.35 -18.04
C ASP A 72 -6.32 -21.62 -18.63
N LYS A 73 -5.39 -22.25 -17.90
CA LYS A 73 -4.73 -23.50 -18.36
C LYS A 73 -5.67 -24.71 -18.25
N PRO A 74 -5.52 -25.74 -19.12
CA PRO A 74 -6.23 -27.01 -18.97
C PRO A 74 -6.03 -27.62 -17.58
N GLY A 75 -7.10 -28.16 -16.99
CA GLY A 75 -7.09 -28.71 -15.62
C GLY A 75 -7.14 -27.64 -14.51
N SER A 76 -7.29 -26.35 -14.86
CA SER A 76 -7.44 -25.29 -13.85
C SER A 76 -8.71 -25.47 -13.03
N LYS A 77 -9.80 -25.97 -13.61
CA LYS A 77 -11.08 -26.12 -12.90
C LYS A 77 -10.96 -26.99 -11.65
N GLU A 78 -10.42 -28.21 -11.81
CA GLU A 78 -10.23 -29.15 -10.70
C GLU A 78 -9.25 -28.60 -9.67
N ASN A 79 -8.21 -27.87 -10.12
CA ASN A 79 -7.26 -27.23 -9.22
C ASN A 79 -7.88 -26.07 -8.43
N ILE A 80 -8.75 -25.27 -9.05
CA ILE A 80 -9.48 -24.19 -8.39
C ILE A 80 -10.40 -24.78 -7.32
N GLU A 81 -11.24 -25.74 -7.68
CA GLU A 81 -12.19 -26.39 -6.76
C GLU A 81 -11.45 -26.99 -5.55
N ARG A 82 -10.35 -27.70 -5.80
CA ARG A 82 -9.51 -28.27 -4.74
C ARG A 82 -8.89 -27.21 -3.83
N MET A 83 -8.36 -26.13 -4.39
CA MET A 83 -7.74 -25.05 -3.60
C MET A 83 -8.76 -24.25 -2.80
N VAL A 84 -9.97 -24.02 -3.34
CA VAL A 84 -11.08 -23.40 -2.60
C VAL A 84 -11.52 -24.33 -1.45
N ALA A 85 -11.70 -25.63 -1.71
CA ALA A 85 -12.06 -26.62 -0.69
C ALA A 85 -11.03 -26.74 0.45
N GLU A 86 -9.74 -26.56 0.15
CA GLU A 86 -8.69 -26.49 1.19
C GLU A 86 -8.92 -25.30 2.15
N VAL A 87 -9.39 -24.15 1.66
CA VAL A 87 -9.71 -23.00 2.52
C VAL A 87 -10.90 -23.32 3.44
N THR A 88 -11.94 -23.99 2.93
CA THR A 88 -13.05 -24.51 3.76
C THR A 88 -12.54 -25.44 4.86
N THR A 89 -11.68 -26.40 4.49
CA THR A 89 -11.10 -27.35 5.46
C THR A 89 -10.36 -26.62 6.58
N TYR A 90 -9.59 -25.57 6.26
CA TYR A 90 -8.94 -24.77 7.29
C TYR A 90 -9.92 -23.95 8.14
N LYS A 91 -10.98 -23.41 7.54
CA LYS A 91 -12.01 -22.60 8.24
C LYS A 91 -12.77 -23.44 9.28
N GLU A 92 -12.94 -24.74 9.03
CA GLU A 92 -13.57 -25.71 9.93
C GLU A 92 -12.67 -26.17 11.08
N MET A 93 -11.36 -25.91 11.02
CA MET A 93 -10.46 -26.29 12.10
C MET A 93 -10.71 -25.45 13.35
N ASP A 94 -10.69 -26.10 14.51
CA ASP A 94 -10.72 -25.41 15.81
C ASP A 94 -9.41 -24.66 16.06
N LYS A 95 -9.38 -23.41 15.61
CA LYS A 95 -8.31 -22.45 15.84
C LYS A 95 -8.92 -21.05 15.88
N SER A 96 -8.75 -20.36 17.01
CA SER A 96 -9.30 -19.01 17.21
C SER A 96 -8.33 -17.88 16.85
N ASN A 97 -7.02 -18.16 16.74
CA ASN A 97 -5.96 -17.15 16.59
C ASN A 97 -5.35 -17.07 15.17
N TRP A 98 -6.18 -17.18 14.13
CA TRP A 98 -5.74 -17.04 12.74
C TRP A 98 -5.03 -15.72 12.48
N GLY A 99 -3.95 -15.75 11.69
CA GLY A 99 -3.24 -14.53 11.30
C GLY A 99 -4.05 -13.64 10.37
N SER A 100 -3.65 -12.38 10.23
CA SER A 100 -4.33 -11.43 9.32
C SER A 100 -4.43 -11.93 7.86
N PRO A 101 -3.38 -12.53 7.26
CA PRO A 101 -3.49 -13.09 5.90
C PRO A 101 -4.52 -14.20 5.78
N ASP A 102 -4.61 -15.09 6.78
CA ASP A 102 -5.55 -16.22 6.75
C ASP A 102 -6.99 -15.75 6.94
N ARG A 103 -7.22 -14.81 7.86
CA ARG A 103 -8.54 -14.17 8.03
C ARG A 103 -9.00 -13.45 6.76
N GLN A 104 -8.07 -12.81 6.05
CA GLN A 104 -8.36 -12.20 4.76
C GLN A 104 -8.80 -13.27 3.75
N SER A 105 -8.09 -14.39 3.67
CA SER A 105 -8.45 -15.48 2.76
C SER A 105 -9.77 -16.17 3.11
N PHE A 106 -10.17 -16.24 4.38
CA PHE A 106 -11.51 -16.69 4.74
C PHE A 106 -12.61 -15.72 4.29
N ARG A 107 -12.35 -14.41 4.31
CA ARG A 107 -13.29 -13.41 3.77
C ARG A 107 -13.38 -13.52 2.25
N GLU A 108 -12.24 -13.60 1.56
CA GLU A 108 -12.20 -13.78 0.11
C GLU A 108 -12.87 -15.09 -0.33
N HIS A 109 -12.71 -16.16 0.45
CA HIS A 109 -13.44 -17.41 0.21
C HIS A 109 -14.95 -17.23 0.36
N SER A 110 -15.42 -16.57 1.43
CA SER A 110 -16.84 -16.27 1.59
C SER A 110 -17.38 -15.41 0.44
N GLU A 111 -16.64 -14.37 0.02
CA GLU A 111 -17.00 -13.57 -1.16
C GLU A 111 -17.06 -14.43 -2.44
N TYR A 112 -16.11 -15.36 -2.62
CA TYR A 112 -16.09 -16.27 -3.76
C TYR A 112 -17.33 -17.17 -3.79
N GLU A 113 -17.69 -17.78 -2.66
CA GLU A 113 -18.89 -18.62 -2.55
C GLU A 113 -20.18 -17.82 -2.75
N ASP A 114 -20.27 -16.61 -2.18
CA ASP A 114 -21.45 -15.75 -2.31
C ASP A 114 -21.67 -15.30 -3.76
N LEU A 115 -20.58 -15.02 -4.49
CA LEU A 115 -20.63 -14.56 -5.88
C LEU A 115 -20.78 -15.71 -6.88
N PHE A 116 -20.20 -16.87 -6.60
CA PHE A 116 -19.95 -17.90 -7.61
C PHE A 116 -20.34 -19.32 -7.22
N GLY A 117 -20.84 -19.56 -6.00
CA GLY A 117 -21.29 -20.87 -5.52
C GLY A 117 -22.62 -21.33 -6.11
N GLY A 118 -23.35 -20.45 -6.80
CA GLY A 118 -24.60 -20.77 -7.51
C GLY A 118 -24.37 -21.18 -8.97
N ASN A 119 -24.98 -22.30 -9.39
CA ASN A 119 -24.87 -22.87 -10.76
C ASN A 119 -25.79 -22.20 -11.82
N ASN A 120 -26.22 -20.95 -11.63
CA ASN A 120 -27.35 -20.37 -12.39
C ASN A 120 -26.96 -19.28 -13.42
N GLY A 121 -25.73 -19.29 -13.93
CA GLY A 121 -25.25 -18.31 -14.91
C GLY A 121 -24.81 -18.94 -16.23
N ASP A 122 -24.72 -18.11 -17.28
CA ASP A 122 -23.95 -18.44 -18.47
C ASP A 122 -22.47 -18.63 -18.08
N ASP A 123 -21.91 -19.82 -18.34
CA ASP A 123 -20.55 -20.22 -17.98
C ASP A 123 -19.50 -19.20 -18.46
N SER A 124 -19.71 -18.58 -19.63
CA SER A 124 -18.76 -17.61 -20.19
C SER A 124 -18.73 -16.29 -19.43
N VAL A 125 -19.91 -15.80 -19.04
CA VAL A 125 -20.06 -14.56 -18.26
C VAL A 125 -19.53 -14.78 -16.84
N LEU A 126 -19.86 -15.92 -16.24
CA LEU A 126 -19.40 -16.28 -14.90
C LEU A 126 -17.88 -16.42 -14.86
N GLN A 127 -17.27 -17.03 -15.88
CA GLN A 127 -15.82 -17.16 -15.97
C GLN A 127 -15.12 -15.79 -16.07
N LYS A 128 -15.67 -14.87 -16.87
CA LYS A 128 -15.14 -13.50 -16.96
C LYS A 128 -15.23 -12.78 -15.60
N GLN A 129 -16.35 -12.91 -14.89
CA GLN A 129 -16.51 -12.30 -13.56
C GLN A 129 -15.54 -12.89 -12.53
N LYS A 130 -15.32 -14.21 -12.54
CA LYS A 130 -14.31 -14.88 -11.70
C LYS A 130 -12.90 -14.37 -12.00
N ALA A 131 -12.57 -14.19 -13.27
CA ALA A 131 -11.28 -13.64 -13.70
C ALA A 131 -11.10 -12.19 -13.23
N SER A 132 -12.10 -11.32 -13.45
CA SER A 132 -12.09 -9.92 -12.99
C SER A 132 -11.96 -9.82 -11.46
N TRP A 133 -12.68 -10.65 -10.71
CA TRP A 133 -12.55 -10.69 -9.25
C TRP A 133 -11.14 -11.15 -8.83
N SER A 134 -10.64 -12.25 -9.42
CA SER A 134 -9.35 -12.84 -9.07
C SER A 134 -8.18 -11.90 -9.37
N ILE A 135 -8.18 -11.25 -10.54
CA ILE A 135 -7.11 -10.33 -10.92
C ILE A 135 -7.08 -9.10 -10.02
N LEU A 136 -8.24 -8.61 -9.54
CA LEU A 136 -8.27 -7.51 -8.58
C LEU A 136 -7.67 -7.91 -7.23
N LYS A 137 -8.01 -9.10 -6.70
CA LYS A 137 -7.44 -9.61 -5.44
C LYS A 137 -5.94 -9.85 -5.57
N ILE A 138 -5.50 -10.44 -6.67
CA ILE A 138 -4.08 -10.64 -6.96
C ILE A 138 -3.36 -9.30 -7.11
N ALA A 139 -3.94 -8.32 -7.81
CA ALA A 139 -3.34 -7.00 -7.98
C ALA A 139 -3.14 -6.27 -6.65
N ALA A 140 -4.14 -6.27 -5.77
CA ALA A 140 -4.02 -5.72 -4.42
C ALA A 140 -2.97 -6.49 -3.60
N GLY A 141 -2.95 -7.82 -3.69
CA GLY A 141 -1.97 -8.67 -3.04
C GLY A 141 -0.53 -8.37 -3.49
N MET A 142 -0.30 -8.24 -4.79
CA MET A 142 0.99 -7.97 -5.40
C MET A 142 1.51 -6.58 -5.06
N THR A 143 0.64 -5.57 -5.04
CA THR A 143 1.05 -4.16 -4.89
C THR A 143 1.14 -3.71 -3.43
N ILE A 144 0.22 -4.16 -2.57
CA ILE A 144 0.10 -3.67 -1.18
C ILE A 144 0.80 -4.61 -0.21
N VAL A 145 0.52 -5.92 -0.31
CA VAL A 145 0.92 -6.92 0.69
C VAL A 145 2.31 -7.48 0.38
N GLN A 146 2.48 -8.04 -0.82
CA GLN A 146 3.71 -8.71 -1.25
C GLN A 146 4.73 -7.74 -1.83
N ARG A 147 4.24 -6.60 -2.36
CA ARG A 147 5.02 -5.53 -3.01
C ARG A 147 5.95 -6.06 -4.10
N CYS A 148 5.54 -7.11 -4.78
CA CYS A 148 6.38 -7.77 -5.79
C CYS A 148 6.39 -7.04 -7.13
N THR A 149 5.52 -6.04 -7.32
CA THR A 149 5.57 -5.17 -8.51
C THR A 149 6.82 -4.30 -8.59
N ILE A 150 7.67 -4.29 -7.55
CA ILE A 150 9.03 -3.72 -7.59
C ILE A 150 10.02 -4.57 -8.42
N TRP A 151 9.72 -5.86 -8.63
CA TRP A 151 10.55 -6.77 -9.42
C TRP A 151 10.04 -6.97 -10.84
N MET A 152 8.94 -6.31 -11.21
CA MET A 152 8.45 -6.29 -12.59
C MET A 152 9.44 -5.53 -13.47
N SER A 153 9.67 -6.05 -14.68
CA SER A 153 10.20 -5.26 -15.79
C SER A 153 9.21 -4.15 -16.20
N PRO A 154 9.69 -3.09 -16.89
CA PRO A 154 8.81 -2.06 -17.43
C PRO A 154 7.69 -2.62 -18.35
N GLU A 155 7.99 -3.65 -19.12
CA GLU A 155 7.07 -4.32 -20.04
C GLU A 155 5.96 -5.08 -19.28
N GLU A 156 6.33 -5.85 -18.26
CA GLU A 156 5.39 -6.55 -17.38
C GLU A 156 4.52 -5.56 -16.61
N ALA A 157 5.09 -4.46 -16.13
CA ALA A 157 4.36 -3.41 -15.45
C ALA A 157 3.26 -2.77 -16.32
N LEU A 158 3.56 -2.52 -17.61
CA LEU A 158 2.58 -2.01 -18.56
C LEU A 158 1.51 -3.06 -18.89
N THR A 159 1.92 -4.31 -19.09
CA THR A 159 1.01 -5.44 -19.31
C THR A 159 0.06 -5.61 -18.13
N PHE A 160 0.57 -5.57 -16.90
CA PHE A 160 -0.20 -5.65 -15.67
C PHE A 160 -1.22 -4.51 -15.55
N ALA A 161 -0.83 -3.27 -15.83
CA ALA A 161 -1.76 -2.14 -15.82
C ALA A 161 -2.89 -2.31 -16.85
N LYS A 162 -2.53 -2.77 -18.06
CA LYS A 162 -3.48 -3.02 -19.14
C LYS A 162 -4.46 -4.13 -18.76
N MET A 163 -3.98 -5.24 -18.21
CA MET A 163 -4.83 -6.34 -17.73
C MET A 163 -5.87 -5.86 -16.71
N ILE A 164 -5.50 -4.98 -15.78
CA ILE A 164 -6.44 -4.43 -14.79
C ILE A 164 -7.46 -3.48 -15.46
N ASP A 165 -7.02 -2.62 -16.38
CA ASP A 165 -7.93 -1.69 -17.08
C ASP A 165 -8.95 -2.43 -17.96
N GLU A 166 -8.55 -3.51 -18.64
CA GLU A 166 -9.42 -4.27 -19.55
C GLU A 166 -10.57 -5.01 -18.83
N MET A 167 -10.47 -5.17 -17.50
CA MET A 167 -11.47 -5.85 -16.69
C MET A 167 -12.69 -4.99 -16.40
N GLY A 168 -12.61 -3.66 -16.61
CA GLY A 168 -13.76 -2.76 -16.61
C GLY A 168 -14.46 -2.63 -15.25
N PHE A 169 -13.74 -2.22 -14.21
CA PHE A 169 -14.26 -2.11 -12.83
C PHE A 169 -15.15 -0.88 -12.59
N GLU A 170 -15.43 -0.05 -13.59
CA GLU A 170 -16.10 1.25 -13.43
C GLU A 170 -17.54 1.16 -12.88
N SER A 171 -18.17 0.00 -12.96
CA SER A 171 -19.52 -0.24 -12.41
C SER A 171 -19.55 -0.34 -10.89
N ASN A 172 -18.42 -0.64 -10.24
CA ASN A 172 -18.29 -0.72 -8.79
C ASN A 172 -17.21 0.25 -8.29
N PRO A 173 -17.56 1.37 -7.63
CA PRO A 173 -16.60 2.36 -7.15
C PRO A 173 -15.51 1.79 -6.24
N ASP A 174 -15.82 0.81 -5.38
CA ASP A 174 -14.87 0.19 -4.47
C ASP A 174 -13.78 -0.58 -5.25
N ASP A 175 -14.21 -1.38 -6.24
CA ASP A 175 -13.32 -2.17 -7.09
C ASP A 175 -12.50 -1.26 -8.01
N ALA A 176 -13.12 -0.26 -8.64
CA ALA A 176 -12.44 0.73 -9.47
C ALA A 176 -11.37 1.51 -8.69
N LEU A 177 -11.68 1.90 -7.44
CA LEU A 177 -10.72 2.60 -6.59
C LEU A 177 -9.54 1.70 -6.25
N LEU A 178 -9.77 0.44 -5.89
CA LEU A 178 -8.72 -0.53 -5.58
C LEU A 178 -7.86 -0.88 -6.81
N ALA A 179 -8.48 -1.02 -7.99
CA ALA A 179 -7.82 -1.23 -9.26
C ALA A 179 -6.86 -0.07 -9.58
N HIS A 180 -7.36 1.18 -9.53
CA HIS A 180 -6.53 2.35 -9.77
C HIS A 180 -5.44 2.54 -8.70
N ALA A 181 -5.72 2.21 -7.44
CA ALA A 181 -4.72 2.24 -6.38
C ALA A 181 -3.58 1.22 -6.62
N SER A 182 -3.92 0.01 -7.08
CA SER A 182 -2.96 -1.02 -7.43
C SER A 182 -2.06 -0.58 -8.59
N ILE A 183 -2.65 -0.03 -9.66
CA ILE A 183 -1.89 0.51 -10.80
C ILE A 183 -1.00 1.69 -10.37
N ALA A 184 -1.51 2.60 -9.54
CA ALA A 184 -0.74 3.74 -9.05
C ALA A 184 0.48 3.29 -8.22
N LEU A 185 0.31 2.30 -7.33
CA LEU A 185 1.39 1.71 -6.54
C LEU A 185 2.44 1.04 -7.42
N MET A 186 2.01 0.28 -8.42
CA MET A 186 2.93 -0.30 -9.41
C MET A 186 3.74 0.81 -10.10
N HIS A 187 3.11 1.88 -10.58
CA HIS A 187 3.84 3.00 -11.19
C HIS A 187 4.80 3.69 -10.21
N SER A 188 4.51 3.67 -8.90
CA SER A 188 5.44 4.17 -7.89
C SER A 188 6.68 3.32 -7.79
N HIS A 189 6.54 1.99 -7.80
CA HIS A 189 7.67 1.06 -7.81
C HIS A 189 8.50 1.17 -9.10
N GLN A 190 7.85 1.47 -10.22
CA GLN A 190 8.47 1.63 -11.54
C GLN A 190 8.97 3.07 -11.82
N HIS A 191 8.94 3.96 -10.83
CA HIS A 191 9.30 5.38 -10.98
C HIS A 191 8.60 6.12 -12.14
N SER A 192 7.43 5.63 -12.55
CA SER A 192 6.59 6.17 -13.62
C SER A 192 5.67 7.29 -13.08
N ILE A 193 6.31 8.38 -12.63
CA ILE A 193 5.66 9.42 -11.81
C ILE A 193 4.41 10.03 -12.46
N GLY A 194 4.47 10.35 -13.76
CA GLY A 194 3.36 10.99 -14.47
C GLY A 194 2.11 10.10 -14.52
N LEU A 195 2.29 8.82 -14.86
CA LEU A 195 1.22 7.84 -14.91
C LEU A 195 0.66 7.54 -13.52
N GLY A 196 1.54 7.45 -12.52
CA GLY A 196 1.15 7.29 -11.11
C GLY A 196 0.23 8.43 -10.62
N ILE A 197 0.59 9.69 -10.88
CA ILE A 197 -0.25 10.86 -10.53
C ILE A 197 -1.60 10.77 -11.23
N ALA A 198 -1.62 10.44 -12.53
CA ALA A 198 -2.86 10.35 -13.30
C ALA A 198 -3.80 9.28 -12.70
N ARG A 199 -3.26 8.13 -12.27
CA ARG A 199 -4.03 7.07 -11.61
C ARG A 199 -4.53 7.47 -10.23
N CYS A 200 -3.70 8.10 -9.40
CA CYS A 200 -4.14 8.65 -8.11
C CYS A 200 -5.31 9.62 -8.30
N LYS A 201 -5.22 10.53 -9.27
CA LYS A 201 -6.30 11.50 -9.56
C LYS A 201 -7.59 10.82 -10.00
N LYS A 202 -7.50 9.80 -10.87
CA LYS A 202 -8.69 9.01 -11.27
C LYS A 202 -9.33 8.33 -10.05
N ALA A 203 -8.53 7.65 -9.23
CA ALA A 203 -9.01 6.95 -8.04
C ALA A 203 -9.66 7.90 -7.02
N LEU A 204 -9.03 9.04 -6.74
CA LEU A 204 -9.51 9.99 -5.72
C LEU A 204 -10.83 10.66 -6.10
N LYS A 205 -11.19 10.72 -7.40
CA LYS A 205 -12.53 11.17 -7.83
C LYS A 205 -13.65 10.22 -7.39
N LEU A 206 -13.32 8.96 -7.09
CA LEU A 206 -14.27 7.95 -6.61
C LEU A 206 -14.41 7.95 -5.09
N SER A 207 -13.60 8.72 -4.36
CA SER A 207 -13.52 8.67 -2.89
C SER A 207 -14.84 8.94 -2.16
N SER A 208 -15.74 9.74 -2.73
CA SER A 208 -17.06 10.00 -2.16
C SER A 208 -18.05 8.85 -2.38
N GLN A 209 -17.80 7.98 -3.37
CA GLN A 209 -18.72 6.94 -3.84
C GLN A 209 -18.44 5.56 -3.24
N VAL A 210 -17.25 5.35 -2.65
CA VAL A 210 -16.87 4.04 -2.10
C VAL A 210 -17.58 3.73 -0.78
N GLY A 211 -17.82 2.44 -0.54
CA GLY A 211 -18.40 1.92 0.68
C GLY A 211 -17.47 1.97 1.90
N GLU A 212 -18.06 1.69 3.06
CA GLU A 212 -17.34 1.63 4.33
C GLU A 212 -16.18 0.61 4.35
N PRO A 213 -16.28 -0.59 3.74
CA PRO A 213 -15.16 -1.54 3.71
C PRO A 213 -13.86 -0.94 3.14
N THR A 214 -13.94 -0.23 2.01
CA THR A 214 -12.77 0.41 1.38
C THR A 214 -12.24 1.58 2.20
N ARG A 215 -13.13 2.35 2.85
CA ARG A 215 -12.73 3.42 3.78
C ARG A 215 -11.98 2.86 4.98
N LYS A 216 -12.51 1.81 5.62
CA LYS A 216 -11.86 1.12 6.75
C LYS A 216 -10.58 0.38 6.33
N PHE A 217 -10.45 -0.03 5.07
CA PHE A 217 -9.19 -0.57 4.60
C PHE A 217 -8.07 0.50 4.59
N GLY A 218 -8.41 1.76 4.26
CA GLY A 218 -7.49 2.89 4.22
C GLY A 218 -6.96 3.22 2.82
N THR A 219 -7.64 2.75 1.77
CA THR A 219 -7.17 2.92 0.37
C THR A 219 -7.14 4.39 -0.05
N ILE A 220 -8.09 5.21 0.42
CA ILE A 220 -8.13 6.66 0.12
C ILE A 220 -6.90 7.37 0.70
N GLN A 221 -6.60 7.14 1.97
CA GLN A 221 -5.43 7.73 2.63
C GLN A 221 -4.13 7.26 1.99
N MET A 222 -4.05 5.98 1.59
CA MET A 222 -2.94 5.45 0.84
C MET A 222 -2.75 6.16 -0.51
N LEU A 223 -3.83 6.43 -1.25
CA LEU A 223 -3.79 7.16 -2.51
C LEU A 223 -3.31 8.61 -2.34
N HIS A 224 -3.74 9.30 -1.28
CA HIS A 224 -3.24 10.63 -0.96
C HIS A 224 -1.75 10.61 -0.57
N ASN A 225 -1.32 9.65 0.25
CA ASN A 225 0.10 9.48 0.58
C ASN A 225 0.94 9.25 -0.68
N LEU A 226 0.47 8.39 -1.58
CA LEU A 226 1.13 8.06 -2.83
C LEU A 226 1.23 9.27 -3.78
N ALA A 227 0.12 10.01 -3.92
CA ALA A 227 0.10 11.26 -4.67
C ALA A 227 1.11 12.28 -4.11
N GLY A 228 1.18 12.39 -2.78
CA GLY A 228 2.16 13.24 -2.11
C GLY A 228 3.60 12.87 -2.45
N HIS A 229 3.94 11.58 -2.42
CA HIS A 229 5.27 11.11 -2.86
C HIS A 229 5.57 11.46 -4.31
N PHE A 230 4.60 11.29 -5.23
CA PHE A 230 4.79 11.68 -6.61
C PHE A 230 4.97 13.19 -6.79
N TYR A 231 4.26 14.01 -6.01
CA TYR A 231 4.41 15.47 -6.04
C TYR A 231 5.78 15.93 -5.54
N VAL A 232 6.32 15.31 -4.49
CA VAL A 232 7.72 15.56 -4.06
C VAL A 232 8.68 15.27 -5.21
N LEU A 233 8.56 14.12 -5.88
CA LEU A 233 9.43 13.75 -7.00
C LEU A 233 9.28 14.69 -8.22
N LYS A 234 8.20 15.46 -8.31
CA LYS A 234 7.97 16.49 -9.35
C LYS A 234 8.34 17.90 -8.89
N GLY A 235 8.90 18.08 -7.69
CA GLY A 235 9.17 19.39 -7.11
C GLY A 235 7.92 20.20 -6.75
N LYS A 236 6.73 19.57 -6.71
CA LYS A 236 5.46 20.24 -6.41
C LYS A 236 5.15 20.17 -4.91
N ILE A 237 5.98 20.82 -4.10
CA ILE A 237 5.98 20.66 -2.64
C ILE A 237 4.65 21.05 -2.00
N GLN A 238 4.00 22.12 -2.46
CA GLN A 238 2.69 22.50 -1.93
C GLN A 238 1.63 21.41 -2.13
N LEU A 239 1.56 20.83 -3.33
CA LEU A 239 0.62 19.73 -3.61
C LEU A 239 0.95 18.48 -2.78
N ALA A 240 2.23 18.26 -2.47
CA ALA A 240 2.65 17.19 -1.58
C ALA A 240 2.17 17.41 -0.14
N GLN A 241 2.25 18.65 0.37
CA GLN A 241 1.72 19.01 1.69
C GLN A 241 0.21 18.85 1.76
N ASP A 242 -0.53 19.35 0.76
CA ASP A 242 -1.99 19.23 0.70
C ASP A 242 -2.41 17.74 0.65
N SER A 243 -1.66 16.93 -0.09
CA SER A 243 -1.87 15.48 -0.17
C SER A 243 -1.54 14.78 1.14
N LEU A 244 -0.47 15.17 1.84
CA LEU A 244 -0.13 14.61 3.16
C LEU A 244 -1.21 14.95 4.19
N ALA A 245 -1.69 16.19 4.24
CA ALA A 245 -2.78 16.58 5.13
C ALA A 245 -4.04 15.74 4.89
N SER A 246 -4.37 15.51 3.62
CA SER A 246 -5.49 14.64 3.23
C SER A 246 -5.26 13.17 3.61
N ALA A 247 -4.02 12.68 3.53
CA ALA A 247 -3.64 11.32 3.90
C ALA A 247 -3.69 11.07 5.42
N GLU A 248 -3.55 12.13 6.23
CA GLU A 248 -3.61 12.07 7.70
C GLU A 248 -5.04 12.23 8.22
N LEU A 249 -5.95 12.74 7.39
CA LEU A 249 -7.36 12.89 7.74
C LEU A 249 -8.01 11.53 8.02
N ASN A 250 -8.63 11.41 9.18
CA ASN A 250 -9.38 10.23 9.61
C ASN A 250 -8.57 8.93 9.68
N VAL A 251 -7.24 9.00 9.84
CA VAL A 251 -6.40 7.82 10.12
C VAL A 251 -6.58 7.42 11.59
N THR A 252 -7.58 6.59 11.85
CA THR A 252 -7.81 5.98 13.18
C THR A 252 -7.08 4.64 13.30
N LYS A 253 -7.00 4.10 14.53
CA LYS A 253 -6.44 2.77 14.78
C LYS A 253 -7.27 1.63 14.16
N ASP A 254 -8.51 1.93 13.78
CA ASP A 254 -9.44 0.96 13.19
C ASP A 254 -9.22 0.75 11.68
N VAL A 255 -8.38 1.58 11.06
CA VAL A 255 -8.00 1.43 9.65
C VAL A 255 -7.03 0.25 9.49
N VAL A 256 -7.32 -0.67 8.57
CA VAL A 256 -6.48 -1.88 8.34
C VAL A 256 -5.03 -1.51 8.04
N LEU A 257 -4.83 -0.46 7.24
CA LEU A 257 -3.52 0.05 6.88
C LEU A 257 -2.93 1.07 7.89
N HIS A 258 -3.49 1.23 9.09
CA HIS A 258 -3.08 2.28 10.05
C HIS A 258 -1.56 2.33 10.27
N HIS A 259 -0.93 1.23 10.65
CA HIS A 259 0.51 1.19 10.92
C HIS A 259 1.34 1.49 9.66
N TYR A 260 0.91 0.98 8.51
CA TYR A 260 1.56 1.25 7.23
C TYR A 260 1.48 2.73 6.88
N LEU A 261 0.29 3.33 6.98
CA LEU A 261 0.04 4.74 6.67
C LEU A 261 0.74 5.67 7.63
N SER A 262 0.75 5.38 8.93
CA SER A 262 1.48 6.17 9.93
C SER A 262 2.98 6.24 9.60
N PHE A 263 3.59 5.09 9.29
CA PHE A 263 4.98 5.04 8.86
C PHE A 263 5.21 5.80 7.54
N LYS A 264 4.36 5.59 6.53
CA LYS A 264 4.50 6.24 5.22
C LYS A 264 4.26 7.75 5.26
N ASN A 265 3.33 8.23 6.08
CA ASN A 265 3.09 9.65 6.29
C ASN A 265 4.29 10.31 6.96
N SER A 266 4.93 9.65 7.93
CA SER A 266 6.19 10.11 8.53
C SER A 266 7.32 10.21 7.48
N GLN A 267 7.47 9.19 6.62
CA GLN A 267 8.45 9.23 5.52
C GLN A 267 8.18 10.38 4.54
N LEU A 268 6.93 10.57 4.13
CA LEU A 268 6.55 11.66 3.24
C LEU A 268 6.81 13.03 3.89
N ARG A 269 6.46 13.20 5.16
CA ARG A 269 6.71 14.42 5.93
C ARG A 269 8.20 14.76 5.97
N SER A 270 9.05 13.77 6.24
CA SER A 270 10.50 13.95 6.22
C SER A 270 10.98 14.39 4.83
N LYS A 271 10.54 13.75 3.75
CA LYS A 271 10.92 14.13 2.38
C LYS A 271 10.46 15.53 1.99
N ILE A 272 9.24 15.92 2.39
CA ILE A 272 8.74 17.28 2.16
C ILE A 272 9.67 18.28 2.86
N LYS A 273 9.99 18.06 4.14
CA LYS A 273 10.89 18.94 4.91
C LYS A 273 12.26 19.07 4.26
N THR A 274 12.88 17.98 3.83
CA THR A 274 14.22 18.01 3.21
C THR A 274 14.24 18.64 1.82
N THR A 275 13.08 18.76 1.16
CA THR A 275 12.98 19.35 -0.20
C THR A 275 12.51 20.81 -0.15
N ILE A 276 12.01 21.27 0.99
CA ILE A 276 11.83 22.70 1.21
C ILE A 276 13.24 23.28 1.28
N GLU A 277 13.63 24.07 0.30
CA GLU A 277 14.86 24.85 0.37
C GLU A 277 14.76 25.76 1.58
N GLU A 278 15.57 25.46 2.60
CA GLU A 278 15.67 26.28 3.79
C GLU A 278 16.51 27.51 3.43
N GLU A 279 15.84 28.63 3.14
CA GLU A 279 16.50 29.92 3.05
C GLU A 279 16.79 30.42 4.48
N PHE A 280 18.07 30.39 4.84
CA PHE A 280 18.54 30.96 6.10
C PHE A 280 19.01 32.38 5.89
N GLU A 281 18.33 33.34 6.52
CA GLU A 281 18.82 34.70 6.64
C GLU A 281 19.60 34.85 7.96
N LYS A 282 20.91 35.13 7.88
CA LYS A 282 21.70 35.44 9.06
C LYS A 282 21.37 36.85 9.55
N LEU A 283 20.80 36.93 10.74
CA LEU A 283 20.44 38.19 11.37
C LEU A 283 21.46 38.59 12.43
N TYR A 284 21.93 39.84 12.38
CA TYR A 284 22.83 40.40 13.38
C TYR A 284 22.06 41.25 14.39
N VAL A 285 22.07 40.84 15.66
CA VAL A 285 21.43 41.58 16.77
C VAL A 285 22.52 42.19 17.66
N PRO A 286 22.64 43.53 17.75
CA PRO A 286 23.61 44.16 18.62
C PRO A 286 23.24 43.97 20.11
N ALA A 287 24.25 43.67 20.94
CA ALA A 287 24.05 43.40 22.36
C ALA A 287 23.50 44.63 23.13
N GLY A 288 22.61 44.36 24.09
CA GLY A 288 22.10 45.36 25.04
C GLY A 288 21.10 46.37 24.46
N LYS A 289 20.60 46.16 23.24
CA LYS A 289 19.60 47.01 22.60
C LYS A 289 18.46 46.17 22.02
N VAL A 290 17.25 46.72 22.05
CA VAL A 290 16.11 46.15 21.31
C VAL A 290 16.34 46.41 19.82
N ALA A 291 16.45 45.35 19.03
CA ALA A 291 16.48 45.42 17.57
C ALA A 291 15.14 44.96 16.99
N VAL A 292 14.60 45.71 16.04
CA VAL A 292 13.45 45.29 15.23
C VAL A 292 13.99 44.96 13.85
N ILE A 293 13.95 43.67 13.50
CA ILE A 293 14.39 43.18 12.20
C ILE A 293 13.16 42.80 11.40
N THR A 294 13.05 43.37 10.20
CA THR A 294 11.96 43.09 9.26
C THR A 294 12.53 42.25 8.13
N ILE A 295 12.07 41.00 8.03
CA ILE A 295 12.36 40.14 6.88
C ILE A 295 11.24 40.36 5.87
N GLU A 296 11.59 40.91 4.71
CA GLU A 296 10.66 41.03 3.59
C GLU A 296 10.83 39.83 2.67
N SER A 297 9.82 38.96 2.65
CA SER A 297 9.80 37.89 1.68
C SER A 297 9.53 38.43 0.28
N GLN A 298 10.30 37.94 -0.70
CA GLN A 298 10.10 38.25 -2.12
C GLN A 298 8.86 37.57 -2.71
N ASP A 299 8.35 36.49 -2.10
CA ASP A 299 7.20 35.74 -2.61
C ASP A 299 6.06 35.67 -1.57
N SER A 300 5.05 36.52 -1.72
CA SER A 300 3.95 36.66 -0.75
C SER A 300 3.02 35.44 -0.61
N SER A 301 3.28 34.34 -1.32
CA SER A 301 2.24 33.35 -1.59
C SER A 301 2.16 32.20 -0.59
N ARG A 302 3.17 31.88 0.25
CA ARG A 302 3.09 30.93 1.40
C ARG A 302 4.44 30.71 2.12
N PHE A 303 4.49 30.87 3.44
CA PHE A 303 5.61 30.38 4.29
C PHE A 303 5.09 29.53 5.45
N ASN A 304 5.75 28.40 5.70
CA ASN A 304 5.85 27.83 7.04
C ASN A 304 7.20 28.29 7.60
N VAL A 305 7.18 29.25 8.52
CA VAL A 305 8.41 29.75 9.15
C VAL A 305 8.73 28.85 10.35
N GLY A 306 9.85 28.15 10.27
CA GLY A 306 10.46 27.42 11.37
C GLY A 306 11.75 28.11 11.82
N TRP A 307 12.19 27.85 13.05
CA TRP A 307 13.41 28.44 13.59
C TRP A 307 14.26 27.36 14.24
N ASP A 308 15.57 27.40 13.99
CA ASP A 308 16.56 26.64 14.73
C ASP A 308 17.64 27.62 15.23
N TRP A 309 18.11 27.44 16.46
CA TRP A 309 18.91 28.46 17.16
C TRP A 309 20.22 27.90 17.67
N PHE A 310 21.31 28.63 17.43
CA PHE A 310 22.60 28.40 18.06
C PHE A 310 23.04 29.67 18.80
N LEU A 311 22.98 29.63 20.13
CA LEU A 311 23.42 30.71 21.01
C LEU A 311 24.86 30.44 21.43
N GLN A 312 25.78 31.36 21.08
CA GLN A 312 27.19 31.17 21.38
C GLN A 312 27.54 31.56 22.82
N ASP A 313 27.08 32.72 23.33
CA ASP A 313 27.61 33.25 24.61
C ASP A 313 26.66 34.11 25.49
N ARG A 314 25.41 34.45 25.10
CA ARG A 314 24.52 35.35 25.91
C ARG A 314 23.02 35.14 25.67
N ASP A 315 22.20 35.48 26.66
CA ASP A 315 20.74 35.48 26.58
C ASP A 315 20.21 36.62 25.69
N ILE A 316 19.20 36.33 24.86
CA ILE A 316 18.53 37.31 23.98
C ILE A 316 17.02 37.20 24.16
N ASP A 317 16.37 38.31 24.54
CA ASP A 317 14.91 38.47 24.48
C ASP A 317 14.51 39.10 23.13
N PHE A 318 13.61 38.47 22.39
CA PHE A 318 13.07 39.04 21.15
C PHE A 318 11.56 38.82 20.99
N ASN A 319 10.96 39.61 20.11
CA ASN A 319 9.55 39.49 19.72
C ASN A 319 9.47 39.43 18.20
N VAL A 320 8.78 38.43 17.67
CA VAL A 320 8.51 38.32 16.22
C VAL A 320 7.12 38.87 15.93
N ARG A 321 6.98 39.60 14.82
CA ARG A 321 5.68 40.02 14.30
C ARG A 321 5.61 39.70 12.82
N PHE A 322 4.57 38.97 12.42
CA PHE A 322 4.31 38.69 11.02
C PHE A 322 3.33 39.73 10.47
N LYS A 323 3.68 40.29 9.32
CA LYS A 323 2.79 41.17 8.55
C LYS A 323 2.65 40.62 7.13
N PRO A 324 1.59 39.86 6.84
CA PRO A 324 1.30 39.51 5.45
C PRO A 324 1.02 40.78 4.65
N LYS A 325 1.40 40.78 3.36
CA LYS A 325 1.11 41.89 2.43
C LYS A 325 -0.41 42.06 2.33
N GLY A 326 -0.98 42.99 3.10
CA GLY A 326 -2.41 43.32 3.12
C GLY A 326 -3.24 42.86 4.34
N GLY A 327 -2.65 42.27 5.39
CA GLY A 327 -3.39 41.78 6.58
C GLY A 327 -3.00 42.43 7.92
N LYS A 328 -3.86 42.26 8.94
CA LYS A 328 -3.60 42.69 10.34
C LYS A 328 -2.61 41.76 11.04
N TYR A 329 -1.85 42.32 11.99
CA TYR A 329 -0.79 41.61 12.73
C TYR A 329 -1.31 40.41 13.52
N GLN A 330 -0.63 39.27 13.41
CA GLN A 330 -0.62 38.21 14.42
C GLN A 330 0.66 38.32 15.24
N ARG A 331 0.55 38.18 16.57
CA ARG A 331 1.66 38.37 17.51
C ARG A 331 1.83 37.09 18.31
N ASP A 332 2.95 36.40 18.07
CA ASP A 332 3.39 35.30 18.91
C ASP A 332 4.56 35.77 19.77
N ILE A 333 4.43 35.61 21.09
CA ILE A 333 5.49 35.94 22.05
C ILE A 333 6.11 34.62 22.49
N VAL A 334 7.33 34.36 22.03
CA VAL A 334 8.12 33.22 22.50
C VAL A 334 9.20 33.77 23.42
N LYS A 335 9.14 33.42 24.71
CA LYS A 335 10.21 33.69 25.67
C LYS A 335 11.01 32.41 25.86
N LYS A 336 12.33 32.49 25.72
CA LYS A 336 13.24 31.39 26.07
C LYS A 336 14.31 31.97 27.00
N LYS A 337 14.38 31.41 28.21
CA LYS A 337 15.44 31.68 29.17
C LYS A 337 16.66 30.84 28.82
#